data_AF-A0A2U1WA01-F1
#
_entry.id   AF-A0A2U1WA01-F1
#
_cell.length_a   1.000
_cell.length_b   1.000
_cell.length_c   1.000
_cell.angle_alpha   90.00
_cell.angle_beta   90.00
_cell.angle_gamma   90.00
#
_symmetry.space_group_name_H-M   'P 1'
#
loop_
_entity.id
_entity.type
_entity.pdbx_description
1 polymer ?
#
loop_
_entity_poly.entity_id
_entity_poly.type
_entity_poly.pdbx_seq_one_letter_code
_entity_poly.pdbx_strand_id
1 'polypeptide(L)'
;MSVWRRYLVKDVTGRLVDLPSRLLDRADDGTAPLPHFAGLCVEVVAAVIVGDRKAHARVTELAFTKLYFDQMGYVDAAKRERMIRLMLESCADRRCPPPSRGKAPDGCAHLSRRAVAARDQLIREFGWEPKPAERDAALSRLDPARLRAAPPEPMRTLH
;
A
#
# COMPACT_ATOMS: atom_id res chain seq x y z
N MET A 1 2.50 -21.72 9.48
CA MET A 1 2.56 -20.25 9.42
C MET A 1 2.07 -19.82 8.06
N SER A 2 1.05 -18.96 8.01
CA SER A 2 0.37 -18.56 6.77
C SER A 2 0.61 -17.09 6.46
N VAL A 3 0.55 -16.73 5.18
CA VAL A 3 0.62 -15.35 4.69
C VAL A 3 -0.69 -15.02 4.00
N TRP A 4 -1.29 -13.87 4.31
CA TRP A 4 -2.50 -13.39 3.65
C TRP A 4 -2.54 -11.87 3.57
N ARG A 5 -3.45 -11.35 2.74
CA ARG A 5 -3.66 -9.91 2.55
C ARG A 5 -4.94 -9.47 3.24
N ARG A 6 -4.90 -8.32 3.88
CA ARG A 6 -6.07 -7.58 4.34
C ARG A 6 -6.06 -6.18 3.75
N TYR A 7 -7.25 -5.68 3.48
CA TYR A 7 -7.45 -4.35 2.94
C TYR A 7 -8.35 -3.55 3.87
N LEU A 8 -7.99 -2.31 4.13
CA LEU A 8 -8.88 -1.32 4.72
C LEU A 8 -9.16 -0.26 3.67
N VAL A 9 -10.36 0.29 3.67
CA VAL A 9 -10.73 1.44 2.83
C VAL A 9 -11.26 2.54 3.74
N LYS A 10 -10.98 3.79 3.36
CA LYS A 10 -11.58 4.94 4.02
C LYS A 10 -12.97 5.17 3.47
N ASP A 11 -13.96 5.05 4.33
CA ASP A 11 -15.35 5.30 3.95
C ASP A 11 -15.65 6.82 3.87
N VAL A 12 -16.90 7.14 3.49
CA VAL A 12 -17.39 8.52 3.38
C VAL A 12 -17.36 9.29 4.71
N THR A 13 -17.29 8.60 5.85
CA THR A 13 -17.16 9.21 7.19
C THR A 13 -15.70 9.50 7.56
N GLY A 14 -14.76 9.12 6.71
CA GLY A 14 -13.32 9.22 6.94
C GLY A 14 -12.76 8.11 7.83
N ARG A 15 -13.55 7.07 8.14
CA ARG A 15 -13.11 5.95 8.98
C ARG A 15 -12.55 4.84 8.12
N LEU A 16 -11.51 4.18 8.62
CA LEU A 16 -11.01 2.95 8.03
C LEU A 16 -11.94 1.78 8.39
N VAL A 17 -12.43 1.10 7.36
CA VAL A 17 -13.28 -0.09 7.46
C VAL A 17 -12.66 -1.24 6.67
N ASP A 18 -12.96 -2.48 7.06
CA ASP A 18 -12.47 -3.64 6.34
C ASP A 18 -13.08 -3.73 4.93
N LEU A 19 -12.22 -3.89 3.93
CA LEU A 19 -12.59 -4.30 2.58
C LEU A 19 -12.22 -5.79 2.43
N PRO A 20 -13.20 -6.71 2.39
CA PRO A 20 -12.91 -8.12 2.22
C PRO A 20 -12.14 -8.39 0.94
N SER A 21 -11.01 -9.11 1.03
CA SER A 21 -10.11 -9.36 -0.12
C SER A 21 -10.86 -9.97 -1.31
N ARG A 22 -11.76 -10.93 -1.06
CA ARG A 22 -12.58 -11.56 -2.12
C ARG A 22 -13.49 -10.59 -2.86
N LEU A 23 -13.96 -9.53 -2.20
CA LEU A 23 -14.80 -8.52 -2.83
C LEU A 23 -13.96 -7.62 -3.73
N LEU A 24 -12.78 -7.21 -3.25
CA LEU A 24 -11.81 -6.47 -4.06
C LEU A 24 -11.34 -7.30 -5.26
N ASP A 25 -11.00 -8.58 -5.07
CA ASP A 25 -10.53 -9.47 -6.14
C ASP A 25 -11.59 -9.59 -7.26
N ARG A 26 -12.88 -9.73 -6.90
CA ARG A 26 -13.99 -9.77 -7.86
C ARG A 26 -14.23 -8.45 -8.61
N ALA A 27 -13.96 -7.32 -7.96
CA ALA A 27 -14.04 -6.02 -8.62
C ALA A 27 -12.82 -5.77 -9.51
N ASP A 28 -11.67 -6.34 -9.18
CA ASP A 28 -10.42 -6.24 -9.95
C ASP A 28 -10.40 -7.14 -11.18
N ASP A 29 -10.98 -8.34 -11.10
CA ASP A 29 -11.05 -9.31 -12.19
C ASP A 29 -12.29 -9.14 -13.10
N GLY A 30 -13.17 -8.19 -12.79
CA GLY A 30 -14.39 -7.91 -13.54
C GLY A 30 -15.58 -8.83 -13.24
N THR A 31 -15.46 -9.73 -12.25
CA THR A 31 -16.53 -10.68 -11.89
C THR A 31 -17.73 -10.01 -11.23
N ALA A 32 -17.52 -9.09 -10.29
CA ALA A 32 -18.60 -8.39 -9.58
C ALA A 32 -18.17 -7.00 -9.10
N PRO A 33 -18.99 -5.95 -9.29
CA PRO A 33 -18.64 -4.60 -8.92
C PRO A 33 -18.80 -4.35 -7.40
N LEU A 34 -18.25 -3.22 -6.95
CA LEU A 34 -18.51 -2.60 -5.66
C LEU A 34 -19.26 -1.27 -5.88
N PRO A 35 -20.60 -1.29 -5.99
CA PRO A 35 -21.37 -0.12 -6.40
C PRO A 35 -21.19 1.11 -5.51
N HIS A 36 -20.89 0.92 -4.22
CA HIS A 36 -20.63 2.01 -3.29
C HIS A 36 -19.37 2.83 -3.64
N PHE A 37 -18.46 2.26 -4.44
CA PHE A 37 -17.24 2.94 -4.90
C PHE A 37 -17.32 3.42 -6.35
N ALA A 38 -18.47 3.27 -7.02
CA ALA A 38 -18.64 3.66 -8.41
C ALA A 38 -18.21 5.12 -8.67
N GLY A 39 -17.27 5.29 -9.60
CA GLY A 39 -16.71 6.58 -10.01
C GLY A 39 -15.78 7.25 -8.99
N LEU A 40 -15.44 6.56 -7.89
CA LEU A 40 -14.65 7.13 -6.80
C LEU A 40 -13.17 6.79 -6.89
N CYS A 41 -12.35 7.72 -6.39
CA CYS A 41 -10.98 7.47 -5.97
C CYS A 41 -10.99 7.28 -4.46
N VAL A 42 -10.66 6.08 -3.99
CA VAL A 42 -10.73 5.72 -2.56
C VAL A 42 -9.34 5.52 -1.98
N GLU A 43 -9.16 5.92 -0.72
CA GLU A 43 -7.94 5.71 0.05
C GLU A 43 -7.96 4.30 0.65
N VAL A 44 -6.95 3.49 0.30
CA VAL A 44 -6.85 2.07 0.66
C VAL A 44 -5.55 1.81 1.42
N VAL A 45 -5.67 1.02 2.48
CA VAL A 45 -4.54 0.41 3.17
C VAL A 45 -4.45 -1.05 2.73
N ALA A 46 -3.34 -1.46 2.13
CA ALA A 46 -3.04 -2.85 1.85
C ALA A 46 -2.02 -3.37 2.86
N ALA A 47 -2.33 -4.48 3.52
CA ALA A 47 -1.48 -5.07 4.54
C ALA A 47 -1.15 -6.53 4.22
N VAL A 48 0.13 -6.89 4.36
CA VAL A 48 0.59 -8.28 4.36
C VAL A 48 0.68 -8.74 5.80
N ILE A 49 -0.01 -9.84 6.10
CA ILE A 49 -0.10 -10.40 7.43
C ILE A 49 0.49 -11.79 7.43
N VAL A 50 1.34 -12.06 8.42
CA VAL A 50 2.00 -13.34 8.61
C VAL A 50 1.66 -13.87 9.99
N GLY A 51 1.26 -15.15 10.07
CA GLY A 51 0.90 -15.73 11.34
C GLY A 51 0.14 -17.04 11.30
N ASP A 52 -0.28 -17.47 12.48
CA ASP A 52 -1.37 -18.43 12.65
C ASP A 52 -2.68 -17.66 12.80
N ARG A 53 -3.70 -18.04 12.04
CA ARG A 53 -5.04 -17.42 12.07
C ARG A 53 -5.66 -17.43 13.47
N LYS A 54 -5.22 -18.33 14.36
CA LYS A 54 -5.83 -18.52 15.69
C LYS A 54 -5.09 -17.87 16.86
N ALA A 55 -3.84 -17.43 16.70
CA ALA A 55 -3.02 -17.04 17.87
C ALA A 55 -2.21 -15.75 17.67
N HIS A 56 -1.43 -15.66 16.59
CA HIS A 56 -0.47 -14.57 16.42
C HIS A 56 -0.37 -14.19 14.95
N ALA A 57 -1.07 -13.13 14.57
CA ALA A 57 -0.98 -12.49 13.26
C ALA A 57 -0.24 -11.16 13.43
N ARG A 58 0.78 -10.89 12.61
CA ARG A 58 1.53 -9.64 12.61
C ARG A 58 1.52 -9.02 11.23
N VAL A 59 1.45 -7.69 11.19
CA VAL A 59 1.62 -6.94 9.94
C VAL A 59 3.11 -6.85 9.63
N THR A 60 3.52 -7.40 8.49
CA THR A 60 4.91 -7.32 8.01
C THR A 60 5.12 -6.18 7.03
N GLU A 61 4.10 -5.88 6.22
CA GLU A 61 4.13 -4.79 5.25
C GLU A 61 2.81 -4.05 5.27
N LEU A 62 2.88 -2.73 5.08
CA LEU A 62 1.75 -1.84 5.03
C LEU A 62 1.97 -0.82 3.91
N ALA A 63 1.00 -0.71 3.01
CA ALA A 63 1.01 0.25 1.91
C ALA A 63 -0.24 1.12 1.97
N PHE A 64 -0.07 2.42 1.76
CA PHE A 64 -1.14 3.40 1.69
C PHE A 64 -1.22 3.91 0.27
N THR A 65 -2.36 3.69 -0.39
CA THR A 65 -2.52 3.98 -1.81
C THR A 65 -3.92 4.43 -2.13
N LYS A 66 -4.09 5.07 -3.29
CA LYS A 66 -5.40 5.38 -3.87
C LYS A 66 -5.77 4.30 -4.88
N LEU A 67 -7.01 3.84 -4.81
CA LEU A 67 -7.60 2.93 -5.78
C LEU A 67 -8.72 3.66 -6.52
N TYR A 68 -8.76 3.48 -7.84
CA TYR A 68 -9.74 4.13 -8.71
C TYR A 68 -10.77 3.11 -9.16
N PHE A 69 -12.03 3.49 -9.11
CA PHE A 69 -13.14 2.68 -9.57
C PHE A 69 -13.82 3.35 -10.77
N ASP A 70 -14.25 2.53 -11.72
CA ASP A 70 -15.04 2.99 -12.86
C ASP A 70 -16.48 3.34 -12.44
N GLN A 71 -17.28 3.84 -13.39
CA GLN A 71 -18.67 4.25 -13.13
C GLN A 71 -19.59 3.11 -12.68
N MET A 72 -19.18 1.86 -12.83
CA MET A 72 -19.94 0.69 -12.41
C MET A 72 -19.48 0.15 -11.06
N GLY A 73 -18.32 0.59 -10.56
CA GLY A 73 -17.73 0.12 -9.31
C GLY A 73 -16.77 -1.05 -9.49
N TYR A 74 -16.27 -1.31 -10.69
CA TYR A 74 -15.09 -2.16 -10.90
C TYR A 74 -13.82 -1.36 -10.68
N VAL A 75 -12.71 -2.02 -10.38
CA VAL A 75 -11.41 -1.34 -10.36
C VAL A 75 -11.12 -0.82 -11.78
N ASP A 76 -10.81 0.46 -11.91
CA ASP A 76 -10.52 1.08 -13.19
C ASP A 76 -9.29 0.40 -13.83
N ALA A 77 -9.54 -0.36 -14.90
CA ALA A 77 -8.52 -1.17 -15.55
C ALA A 77 -7.36 -0.33 -16.09
N ALA A 78 -7.64 0.85 -16.64
CA ALA A 78 -6.60 1.72 -17.19
C ALA A 78 -5.70 2.29 -16.08
N LYS A 79 -6.28 2.68 -14.95
CA LYS A 79 -5.54 3.13 -13.77
C LYS A 79 -4.74 2.00 -13.14
N ARG A 80 -5.31 0.81 -13.03
CA ARG A 80 -4.65 -0.41 -12.54
C ARG A 80 -3.45 -0.79 -13.40
N GLU A 81 -3.61 -0.88 -14.71
CA GLU A 81 -2.52 -1.21 -15.64
C GLU A 81 -1.39 -0.16 -15.58
N ARG A 82 -1.76 1.12 -15.50
CA ARG A 82 -0.79 2.21 -15.32
C ARG A 82 -0.04 2.06 -14.00
N MET A 83 -0.73 1.81 -12.89
CA MET A 83 -0.10 1.57 -11.59
C MET A 83 0.90 0.41 -11.66
N ILE A 84 0.49 -0.75 -12.20
CA ILE A 84 1.37 -1.92 -12.35
C ILE A 84 2.61 -1.58 -13.18
N ARG A 85 2.43 -0.90 -14.32
CA ARG A 85 3.55 -0.47 -15.18
C ARG A 85 4.53 0.41 -14.43
N LEU A 86 4.03 1.41 -13.71
CA LEU A 86 4.87 2.31 -12.93
C LEU A 86 5.57 1.57 -11.78
N MET A 87 4.91 0.62 -11.11
CA MET A 87 5.53 -0.23 -10.08
C MET A 87 6.71 -1.02 -10.66
N LEU A 88 6.54 -1.63 -11.84
CA LEU A 88 7.60 -2.36 -12.52
C LEU A 88 8.76 -1.44 -12.95
N GLU A 89 8.44 -0.26 -13.49
CA GLU A 89 9.42 0.74 -13.90
C GLU A 89 10.19 1.34 -12.73
N SER A 90 9.53 1.50 -11.58
CA SER A 90 10.14 1.99 -10.34
C SER A 90 11.29 1.11 -9.84
N CYS A 91 11.37 -0.13 -10.32
CA CYS A 91 12.41 -1.10 -9.98
C CYS A 91 13.47 -1.27 -11.09
N ALA A 92 13.42 -0.48 -12.16
CA ALA A 92 14.31 -0.64 -13.32
C ALA A 92 15.79 -0.46 -12.97
N ASP A 93 16.11 0.39 -12.00
CA ASP A 93 17.46 0.63 -11.50
C ASP A 93 18.05 -0.54 -10.70
N ARG A 94 17.23 -1.45 -10.17
CA ARG A 94 17.71 -2.68 -9.49
C ARG A 94 18.34 -3.69 -10.44
N ARG A 95 18.15 -3.53 -11.74
CA ARG A 95 18.78 -4.35 -12.78
C ARG A 95 20.23 -3.94 -13.03
N CYS A 96 20.66 -2.82 -12.44
CA CYS A 96 22.02 -2.34 -12.53
C CYS A 96 22.93 -3.12 -11.59
N PRO A 97 24.06 -3.66 -12.10
CA PRO A 97 25.06 -4.27 -11.23
C PRO A 97 25.64 -3.20 -10.28
N PRO A 98 26.01 -3.59 -9.05
CA PRO A 98 26.70 -2.70 -8.14
C PRO A 98 28.01 -2.22 -8.78
N PRO A 99 28.46 -0.98 -8.48
CA PRO A 99 29.68 -0.45 -9.06
C PRO A 99 30.86 -1.35 -8.69
N SER A 100 31.44 -2.06 -9.66
CA SER A 100 32.69 -2.79 -9.46
C SER A 100 33.83 -1.77 -9.39
N ARG A 101 34.66 -1.83 -8.35
CA ARG A 101 35.85 -0.96 -8.19
C ARG A 101 36.65 -0.96 -9.50
N GLY A 102 36.71 0.20 -10.17
CA GLY A 102 37.60 0.44 -11.33
C GLY A 102 36.95 0.45 -12.71
N LYS A 103 35.63 0.26 -12.86
CA LYS A 103 34.93 0.43 -14.15
C LYS A 103 34.08 1.69 -14.14
N ALA A 104 34.21 2.54 -15.16
CA ALA A 104 33.35 3.72 -15.33
C ALA A 104 31.87 3.29 -15.36
N PRO A 105 30.95 4.09 -14.78
CA PRO A 105 29.54 3.73 -14.67
C PRO A 105 28.85 3.86 -16.03
N ASP A 106 29.09 2.92 -16.94
CA ASP A 106 28.43 2.92 -18.24
C ASP A 106 27.07 2.23 -18.16
N GLY A 107 26.03 2.96 -18.59
CA GLY A 107 24.75 2.39 -19.06
C GLY A 107 23.55 2.51 -18.11
N CYS A 108 23.74 2.79 -16.82
CA CYS A 108 22.64 2.69 -15.85
C CYS A 108 21.93 4.00 -15.51
N ALA A 109 22.50 5.16 -15.88
CA ALA A 109 21.91 6.46 -15.58
C ALA A 109 20.49 6.63 -16.15
N HIS A 110 20.22 6.08 -17.34
CA HIS A 110 18.88 6.09 -17.93
C HIS A 110 17.87 5.27 -17.11
N LEU A 111 18.26 4.08 -16.63
CA LEU A 111 17.40 3.23 -15.80
C LEU A 111 17.10 3.88 -14.45
N SER A 112 18.09 4.51 -13.82
CA SER A 112 17.90 5.29 -12.58
C SER A 112 16.94 6.46 -12.78
N ARG A 113 17.11 7.26 -13.84
CA ARG A 113 16.20 8.38 -14.14
C ARG A 113 14.77 7.89 -14.37
N ARG A 114 14.59 6.82 -15.13
CA ARG A 114 13.28 6.21 -15.39
C ARG A 114 12.64 5.70 -14.09
N ALA A 115 13.41 5.00 -13.24
CA ALA A 115 12.91 4.49 -11.98
C ALA A 115 12.47 5.62 -11.03
N VAL A 116 13.25 6.70 -10.94
CA VAL A 116 12.89 7.90 -10.15
C VAL A 116 11.61 8.54 -10.69
N ALA A 117 11.53 8.80 -12.00
CA ALA A 117 10.34 9.38 -12.61
C ALA A 117 9.09 8.52 -12.38
N ALA A 118 9.21 7.20 -12.45
CA ALA A 118 8.11 6.28 -12.16
C ALA A 118 7.68 6.31 -10.69
N ARG A 119 8.62 6.36 -9.73
CA ARG A 119 8.32 6.53 -8.29
C ARG A 119 7.58 7.84 -8.04
N ASP A 120 8.05 8.93 -8.66
CA ASP A 120 7.42 10.24 -8.51
C ASP A 120 5.98 10.25 -9.06
N GLN A 121 5.76 9.58 -10.19
CA GLN A 121 4.41 9.41 -10.74
C GLN A 121 3.51 8.54 -9.85
N LEU A 122 4.04 7.44 -9.31
CA LEU A 122 3.32 6.62 -8.33
C LEU A 122 2.88 7.43 -7.13
N ILE A 123 3.78 8.23 -6.55
CA ILE A 123 3.48 9.05 -5.38
C ILE A 123 2.42 10.10 -5.71
N ARG A 124 2.56 10.82 -6.83
CA ARG A 124 1.61 11.88 -7.20
C ARG A 124 0.21 11.35 -7.52
N GLU A 125 0.13 10.27 -8.29
CA GLU A 125 -1.15 9.76 -8.78
C GLU A 125 -1.79 8.80 -7.79
N PHE A 126 -1.02 7.83 -7.28
CA PHE A 126 -1.53 6.72 -6.48
C PHE A 126 -1.12 6.79 -5.01
N GLY A 127 -0.28 7.74 -4.63
CA GLY A 127 0.15 7.93 -3.26
C GLY A 127 -0.97 8.47 -2.39
N TRP A 128 -1.09 7.87 -1.22
CA TRP A 128 -1.83 8.43 -0.11
C TRP A 128 -0.86 8.63 1.06
N GLU A 129 -0.76 9.87 1.54
CA GLU A 129 0.01 10.22 2.72
C GLU A 129 -0.93 10.30 3.94
N PRO A 130 -1.12 9.20 4.69
CA PRO A 130 -2.00 9.21 5.86
C PRO A 130 -1.38 10.04 6.99
N LYS A 131 -2.25 10.74 7.72
CA LYS A 131 -1.91 11.39 8.99
C LYS A 131 -1.48 10.34 10.02
N PRO A 132 -0.72 10.70 11.06
CA PRO A 132 -0.31 9.76 12.11
C PRO A 132 -1.48 8.98 12.71
N ALA A 133 -2.58 9.66 13.05
CA ALA A 133 -3.78 9.02 13.58
C ALA A 133 -4.42 7.99 12.64
N GLU A 134 -4.31 8.18 11.32
CA GLU A 134 -4.82 7.22 10.33
C GLU A 134 -3.92 5.98 10.24
N ARG A 135 -2.60 6.15 10.38
CA ARG A 135 -1.65 5.03 10.48
C ARG A 135 -1.90 4.21 11.75
N ASP A 136 -2.09 4.88 12.88
CA ASP A 136 -2.38 4.23 14.16
C ASP A 136 -3.73 3.50 14.11
N ALA A 137 -4.74 4.12 13.51
CA ALA A 137 -6.05 3.51 13.30
C ALA A 137 -5.99 2.26 12.40
N ALA A 138 -5.11 2.25 11.38
CA ALA A 138 -4.87 1.08 10.54
C ALA A 138 -4.17 -0.03 11.32
N LEU A 139 -3.08 0.30 12.04
CA LEU A 139 -2.34 -0.66 12.86
C LEU A 139 -3.21 -1.25 13.98
N SER A 140 -4.04 -0.44 14.63
CA SER A 140 -4.96 -0.91 15.69
C SER A 140 -5.92 -2.00 15.18
N ARG A 141 -6.38 -1.89 13.93
CA ARG A 141 -7.28 -2.86 13.30
C ARG A 141 -6.58 -4.10 12.75
N LEU A 142 -5.34 -3.93 12.29
CA LEU A 142 -4.60 -4.98 11.56
C LEU A 142 -3.63 -5.76 12.46
N ASP A 143 -3.07 -5.11 13.47
CA ASP A 143 -2.08 -5.65 14.42
C ASP A 143 -2.23 -4.97 15.80
N PRO A 144 -3.29 -5.29 16.57
CA PRO A 144 -3.54 -4.67 17.86
C PRO A 144 -2.44 -4.95 18.90
N ALA A 145 -1.67 -6.04 18.74
CA ALA A 145 -0.57 -6.39 19.62
C ALA A 145 0.60 -5.41 19.49
N ARG A 146 0.83 -4.85 18.29
CA ARG A 146 1.91 -3.89 18.03
C ARG A 146 1.75 -2.57 18.78
N LEU A 147 0.51 -2.11 18.98
CA LEU A 147 0.24 -0.87 19.73
C LEU A 147 0.37 -1.06 21.25
N ARG A 148 0.09 -2.26 21.77
CA ARG A 148 0.28 -2.57 23.20
C ARG A 148 1.75 -2.67 23.61
N ALA A 149 2.65 -2.88 22.65
CA ALA A 149 4.09 -2.98 22.87
C ALA A 149 4.82 -1.62 22.75
N ALA A 150 4.11 -0.53 22.44
CA ALA A 150 4.69 0.81 22.52
C ALA A 150 4.98 1.13 24.00
N PRO A 151 6.23 1.43 24.38
CA PRO A 151 6.55 1.73 25.79
C PRO A 151 5.77 2.99 26.21
N PRO A 152 5.26 3.04 27.46
CA PRO A 152 4.69 4.27 27.99
C PRO A 152 5.77 5.36 27.95
N GLU A 153 5.42 6.56 27.47
CA GLU A 153 6.33 7.69 27.55
C GLU A 153 6.84 7.85 28.99
N PRO A 154 8.15 8.04 29.21
CA PRO A 154 8.63 8.34 30.55
C PRO A 154 8.00 9.67 30.96
N MET A 155 7.11 9.61 31.96
CA MET A 155 6.65 10.78 32.70
C MET A 155 7.90 11.57 33.11
N ARG A 156 8.10 12.73 32.48
CA ARG A 156 9.09 13.70 32.94
C ARG A 156 8.63 14.20 34.31
N THR A 157 9.17 13.63 35.37
CA THR A 157 9.17 14.24 36.69
C THR A 157 10.03 15.49 36.62
N LEU A 158 9.37 16.65 36.63
CA LEU A 158 10.02 17.92 36.93
C LEU A 158 10.35 17.91 38.43
N HIS A 159 11.64 17.97 38.75
CA HIS A 159 12.16 18.32 40.08
C HIS A 159 12.72 19.74 40.02
#